data_AF-A0A4R5YH53-F1
#
_entry.id   AF-A0A4R5YH53-F1
#
_cell.length_a   1.000
_cell.length_b   1.000
_cell.length_c   1.000
_cell.angle_alpha   90.00
_cell.angle_beta   90.00
_cell.angle_gamma   90.00
#
_symmetry.space_group_name_H-M   'P 1'
#
loop_
_entity.id
_entity.type
_entity.pdbx_description
1 polymer ?
#
loop_
_entity_poly.entity_id
_entity_poly.type
_entity_poly.pdbx_seq_one_letter_code
_entity_poly.pdbx_strand_id
1 'polypeptide(L)'
;MTDCGCDKAQKDLEEYLRNEVCNTRHADITEHLENCAACRDEALVATTLTAVVARACKEAAPEDLRDQVLARLRAEQATHH
;
A
#
# COMPACT_ATOMS: atom_id res chain seq x y z
N MET A 1 -2.24 1.55 -31.76
CA MET A 1 -2.41 1.91 -30.34
C MET A 1 -2.01 0.69 -29.56
N THR A 2 -0.76 0.69 -29.08
CA THR A 2 -0.17 -0.42 -28.35
C THR A 2 -0.96 -0.61 -27.07
N ASP A 3 -1.47 -1.81 -26.83
CA ASP A 3 -2.11 -2.17 -25.58
C ASP A 3 -1.11 -1.93 -24.44
N CYS A 4 -1.37 -0.92 -23.62
CA CYS A 4 -0.50 -0.55 -22.51
C CYS A 4 -0.62 -1.55 -21.34
N GLY A 5 -1.57 -2.50 -21.38
CA GLY A 5 -1.79 -3.47 -20.31
C GLY A 5 -2.60 -2.92 -19.13
N CYS A 6 -3.22 -1.74 -19.26
CA CYS A 6 -3.96 -1.07 -18.19
C CYS A 6 -5.12 -1.92 -17.66
N ASP A 7 -5.84 -2.65 -18.53
CA ASP A 7 -6.97 -3.48 -18.10
C ASP A 7 -6.55 -4.59 -17.13
N LYS A 8 -5.34 -5.14 -17.30
CA LYS A 8 -4.78 -6.14 -16.37
C LYS A 8 -4.33 -5.45 -15.08
N ALA A 9 -3.60 -4.35 -15.20
CA ALA A 9 -3.11 -3.59 -14.04
C ALA A 9 -4.26 -3.09 -13.15
N GLN A 10 -5.34 -2.58 -13.74
CA GLN A 10 -6.52 -2.09 -13.01
C GLN A 10 -7.26 -3.22 -12.28
N LYS A 11 -7.38 -4.41 -12.90
CA LYS A 11 -8.02 -5.56 -12.24
C LYS A 11 -7.27 -6.01 -11.00
N ASP A 12 -5.94 -6.00 -11.06
CA ASP A 12 -5.10 -6.45 -9.97
C ASP A 12 -4.72 -5.31 -8.99
N LEU A 13 -5.11 -4.05 -9.28
CA LEU A 13 -4.66 -2.86 -8.56
C LEU A 13 -5.09 -2.84 -7.09
N GLU A 14 -6.34 -3.23 -6.80
CA GLU A 14 -6.84 -3.23 -5.41
C GLU A 14 -6.11 -4.28 -4.56
N GLU A 15 -5.88 -5.47 -5.11
CA GLU A 15 -5.12 -6.53 -4.45
C GLU A 15 -3.66 -6.09 -4.23
N TYR A 16 -3.07 -5.41 -5.21
CA TYR A 16 -1.74 -4.83 -5.09
C TYR A 16 -1.65 -3.79 -3.96
N LEU A 17 -2.56 -2.81 -3.94
CA LEU A 17 -2.58 -1.75 -2.92
C LEU A 17 -2.78 -2.29 -1.50
N ARG A 18 -3.43 -3.44 -1.37
CA ARG A 18 -3.64 -4.13 -0.09
C ARG A 18 -2.55 -5.13 0.27
N ASN A 19 -1.51 -5.28 -0.56
CA ASN A 19 -0.46 -6.31 -0.42
C ASN A 19 -1.01 -7.74 -0.43
N GLU A 20 -2.09 -7.98 -1.19
CA GLU A 20 -2.79 -9.26 -1.30
C GLU A 20 -2.47 -10.00 -2.62
N VAL A 21 -1.62 -9.41 -3.48
CA VAL A 21 -1.21 -10.02 -4.74
C VAL A 21 0.02 -10.93 -4.56
N CYS A 22 0.14 -11.99 -5.37
CA CYS A 22 1.33 -12.85 -5.34
C CYS A 22 2.58 -12.12 -5.88
N ASN A 23 3.77 -12.49 -5.41
CA ASN A 23 5.04 -11.80 -5.71
C ASN A 23 5.31 -11.57 -7.21
N THR A 24 4.94 -12.53 -8.07
CA THR A 24 5.14 -12.41 -9.52
C THR A 24 4.27 -11.31 -10.13
N ARG A 25 3.01 -11.21 -9.71
CA ARG A 25 2.10 -10.14 -10.16
C ARG A 25 2.42 -8.79 -9.54
N HIS A 26 3.00 -8.79 -8.34
CA HIS A 26 3.43 -7.56 -7.68
C HIS A 26 4.48 -6.81 -8.52
N ALA A 27 5.46 -7.52 -9.08
CA ALA A 27 6.48 -6.94 -9.94
C ALA A 27 5.86 -6.33 -11.22
N ASP A 28 4.99 -7.08 -11.90
CA ASP A 28 4.30 -6.63 -13.13
C ASP A 28 3.52 -5.32 -12.91
N ILE A 29 2.74 -5.23 -11.82
CA ILE A 29 1.91 -4.04 -11.53
C ILE A 29 2.79 -2.87 -11.12
N THR A 30 3.86 -3.11 -10.34
CA THR A 30 4.80 -2.07 -9.93
C THR A 30 5.46 -1.42 -11.16
N GLU A 31 5.99 -2.24 -12.07
CA GLU A 31 6.59 -1.76 -13.32
C GLU A 31 5.58 -0.97 -14.16
N HIS A 32 4.32 -1.43 -14.22
CA HIS A 32 3.27 -0.72 -14.94
C HIS A 32 2.95 0.65 -14.30
N LEU A 33 2.84 0.74 -12.97
CA LEU A 33 2.60 2.00 -12.27
C LEU A 33 3.76 3.00 -12.45
N GLU A 34 5.00 2.54 -12.55
CA GLU A 34 6.14 3.42 -12.84
C GLU A 34 6.04 4.06 -14.23
N ASN A 35 5.48 3.34 -15.21
CA ASN A 35 5.48 3.76 -16.60
C ASN A 35 4.12 4.33 -17.09
N CYS A 36 3.03 4.13 -16.36
CA CYS A 36 1.68 4.53 -16.76
C CYS A 36 1.08 5.60 -15.86
N ALA A 37 0.91 6.83 -16.38
CA ALA A 37 0.30 7.93 -15.64
C ALA A 37 -1.16 7.65 -15.24
N ALA A 38 -1.95 7.10 -16.16
CA ALA A 38 -3.37 6.81 -15.89
C ALA A 38 -3.54 5.82 -14.72
N CYS A 39 -2.73 4.76 -14.66
CA CYS A 39 -2.81 3.81 -13.56
C CYS A 39 -2.28 4.38 -12.23
N ARG A 40 -1.34 5.33 -12.25
CA ARG A 40 -0.96 6.07 -11.04
C ARG A 40 -2.10 6.94 -10.52
N ASP A 41 -2.84 7.59 -11.42
CA ASP A 41 -3.98 8.41 -11.05
C ASP A 41 -5.08 7.53 -10.41
N GLU A 42 -5.35 6.36 -10.97
CA GLU A 42 -6.27 5.37 -10.36
C GLU A 42 -5.80 4.90 -8.98
N ALA A 43 -4.50 4.59 -8.83
CA ALA A 43 -3.93 4.21 -7.55
C ALA A 43 -4.07 5.34 -6.50
N LEU A 44 -3.91 6.60 -6.92
CA LEU A 44 -4.11 7.76 -6.07
C LEU A 44 -5.57 7.88 -5.62
N VAL A 45 -6.54 7.66 -6.52
CA VAL A 45 -7.97 7.67 -6.17
C VAL A 45 -8.27 6.60 -5.12
N ALA A 46 -7.87 5.35 -5.37
CA ALA A 46 -8.12 4.22 -4.48
C ALA A 46 -7.49 4.42 -3.08
N THR A 47 -6.23 4.87 -3.02
CA THR A 47 -5.54 5.16 -1.74
C THR A 47 -6.16 6.34 -1.00
N THR A 48 -6.59 7.38 -1.71
CA THR A 48 -7.26 8.55 -1.12
C THR A 48 -8.59 8.15 -0.50
N LEU A 49 -9.41 7.36 -1.21
CA LEU A 49 -10.68 6.86 -0.68
C LEU A 49 -10.47 6.01 0.57
N THR A 50 -9.50 5.09 0.53
CA THR A 50 -9.14 4.25 1.68
C THR A 50 -8.73 5.08 2.88
N ALA A 51 -7.90 6.11 2.68
CA ALA A 51 -7.47 7.00 3.75
C ALA A 51 -8.63 7.81 4.37
N VAL A 52 -9.60 8.25 3.56
CA VAL A 52 -10.79 8.95 4.04
C VAL A 52 -11.66 8.02 4.90
N VAL A 53 -11.89 6.78 4.43
CA VAL A 53 -12.65 5.78 5.20
C VAL A 53 -11.93 5.45 6.52
N ALA A 54 -10.62 5.25 6.49
CA ALA A 54 -9.84 4.96 7.69
C ALA A 54 -9.95 6.05 8.76
N ARG A 55 -10.01 7.33 8.37
CA ARG A 55 -10.20 8.46 9.30
C ARG A 55 -11.57 8.47 9.98
N ALA A 56 -12.59 7.88 9.35
CA ALA A 56 -13.91 7.76 9.96
C ALA A 56 -13.96 6.63 11.01
N CYS A 57 -13.01 5.70 10.99
CA CYS A 57 -12.89 4.66 12.01
C CYS A 57 -12.42 5.28 13.34
N LYS A 58 -13.15 4.99 14.43
CA LYS A 58 -12.89 5.55 15.78
C LYS A 58 -12.27 4.54 16.74
N GLU A 59 -11.93 3.36 16.26
CA GLU A 59 -11.31 2.30 17.08
C GLU A 59 -9.86 2.68 17.36
N ALA A 60 -9.55 2.97 18.62
CA ALA A 60 -8.18 3.22 19.05
C ALA A 60 -7.52 1.89 19.45
N ALA A 61 -6.28 1.68 18.98
CA ALA A 61 -5.47 0.56 19.44
C ALA A 61 -5.19 0.69 20.96
N PRO A 62 -5.07 -0.42 21.70
CA PRO A 62 -4.73 -0.39 23.12
C PRO A 62 -3.41 0.34 23.41
N GLU A 63 -3.35 1.12 24.48
CA GLU A 63 -2.15 1.90 24.83
C GLU A 63 -0.94 1.00 25.10
N ASP A 64 -1.14 -0.14 25.78
CA ASP A 64 -0.07 -1.10 26.06
C ASP A 64 0.60 -1.63 24.77
N LEU A 65 -0.15 -1.76 23.68
CA LEU A 65 0.40 -2.20 22.39
C LEU A 65 1.29 -1.12 21.79
N ARG A 66 0.88 0.15 21.89
CA ARG A 66 1.68 1.29 21.42
C ARG A 66 3.01 1.36 22.18
N ASP A 67 2.99 1.18 23.49
CA ASP A 67 4.19 1.21 24.31
C ASP A 67 5.15 0.06 23.96
N GLN A 68 4.63 -1.14 23.73
CA GLN A 68 5.41 -2.30 23.25
C GLN A 68 6.10 -2.02 21.91
N VAL A 69 5.37 -1.46 20.94
CA VAL A 69 5.93 -1.11 19.62
C VAL A 69 7.04 -0.07 19.76
N LEU A 70 6.82 1.00 20.54
CA LEU A 70 7.82 2.05 20.76
C LEU A 70 9.07 1.52 21.47
N ALA A 71 8.90 0.63 22.46
CA ALA A 71 10.02 0.00 23.14
C ALA A 71 10.86 -0.86 22.18
N ARG A 72 10.20 -1.66 21.31
CA ARG A 72 10.87 -2.50 20.30
C ARG A 72 11.66 -1.64 19.31
N LEU A 73 11.05 -0.58 18.77
CA LEU A 73 11.70 0.33 17.82
C LEU A 73 12.97 0.98 18.41
N ARG A 74 12.91 1.44 19.66
CA ARG A 74 14.07 2.03 20.35
C ARG A 74 15.20 1.02 20.57
N ALA A 75 14.86 -0.22 20.91
CA ALA A 75 15.85 -1.28 21.11
C ALA A 75 16.60 -1.63 19.80
N GLU A 76 15.87 -1.75 18.68
CA GLU A 76 16.49 -1.98 17.36
C GLU A 76 17.38 -0.79 16.96
N GLN A 77 16.91 0.45 17.13
CA GLN A 77 17.71 1.65 16.84
C GLN A 77 19.00 1.74 17.66
N ALA A 78 18.98 1.35 18.93
CA ALA A 78 20.16 1.33 19.79
C ALA A 78 21.17 0.23 19.41
N THR A 79 20.72 -0.83 18.74
CA THR A 79 21.57 -1.96 18.29
C THR A 79 22.26 -1.67 16.97
N HIS A 80 21.68 -0.80 16.14
CA HIS A 80 22.25 -0.37 14.86
C HIS A 80 23.23 0.80 14.96
N HIS A 81 23.60 1.22 16.19
CA HIS A 81 24.48 2.35 16.44
C HIS A 81 25.91 1.96 16.82
#